data_AF-A0A2M6Z507-F1
#
_entry.id   AF-A0A2M6Z507-F1
#
_cell.length_a   1.000
_cell.length_b   1.000
_cell.length_c   1.000
_cell.angle_alpha   90.00
_cell.angle_beta   90.00
_cell.angle_gamma   90.00
#
_symmetry.space_group_name_H-M   'P 1'
#
loop_
_entity.id
_entity.type
_entity.pdbx_description
1 polymer ?
#
loop_
_entity_poly.entity_id
_entity_poly.type
_entity_poly.pdbx_seq_one_letter_code
_entity_poly.pdbx_strand_id
1 'polypeptide(L)'
;MDIATGYFEIGSLLALKDEWQKVDRIRILMGDEVSLRTKKVFEDRFPIAQKRLDDSIEKEKEKNDFLSRVPVIVEAIRSGKIHCRVYRKDKFHAKAYITHARQRMIGSMALVGSSNFTYHGMIENIELNIQISGRQVNALQEAVTGSPQPGPDIGSEREDAEEVTPEILRIIERHTREYLSYDIYAKSLMEFFRGHEMTVSEWEYQQSEMYRLLDQYQRDGYHALMQLC
;
A
#
# COMPACT_ATOMS: atom_id res chain seq x y z
N MET A 1 14.82 -14.11 -3.07
CA MET A 1 13.96 -14.51 -1.95
C MET A 1 12.54 -14.50 -2.47
N ASP A 2 11.85 -15.61 -2.31
CA ASP A 2 10.44 -15.78 -2.63
C ASP A 2 9.62 -15.71 -1.35
N ILE A 3 8.57 -14.91 -1.35
CA ILE A 3 7.67 -14.74 -0.23
C ILE A 3 6.28 -15.08 -0.71
N ALA A 4 5.66 -16.08 -0.09
CA ALA A 4 4.24 -16.35 -0.24
C ALA A 4 3.53 -15.92 1.03
N THR A 5 2.50 -15.10 0.88
CA THR A 5 1.78 -14.56 2.02
C THR A 5 0.32 -14.27 1.69
N GLY A 6 -0.54 -14.27 2.72
CA GLY A 6 -1.90 -13.76 2.59
C GLY A 6 -1.96 -12.23 2.65
N TYR A 7 -1.04 -11.61 3.39
CA TYR A 7 -1.03 -10.17 3.63
C TYR A 7 0.38 -9.60 3.56
N PHE A 8 0.48 -8.40 2.97
CA PHE A 8 1.71 -7.63 2.88
C PHE A 8 1.49 -6.24 3.50
N GLU A 9 2.38 -5.85 4.41
CA GLU A 9 2.42 -4.54 5.04
C GLU A 9 3.83 -3.95 4.92
N ILE A 10 3.96 -2.63 4.83
CA ILE A 10 5.29 -1.99 4.70
C ILE A 10 6.19 -2.29 5.91
N GLY A 11 5.57 -2.44 7.09
CA GLY A 11 6.25 -2.70 8.34
C GLY A 11 7.07 -3.99 8.35
N SER A 12 6.74 -4.99 7.52
CA SER A 12 7.53 -6.22 7.43
C SER A 12 8.91 -6.00 6.79
N LEU A 13 8.98 -5.22 5.71
CA LEU A 13 10.24 -4.83 5.08
C LEU A 13 11.06 -3.91 6.00
N LEU A 14 10.39 -2.99 6.70
CA LEU A 14 11.04 -2.10 7.65
C LEU A 14 11.64 -2.87 8.84
N ALA A 15 10.93 -3.87 9.35
CA ALA A 15 11.38 -4.75 10.42
C ALA A 15 12.64 -5.55 10.04
N LEU A 16 12.79 -5.93 8.76
CA LEU A 16 13.99 -6.59 8.25
C LEU A 16 15.21 -5.66 8.13
N LYS A 17 15.08 -4.37 8.47
CA LYS A 17 16.18 -3.39 8.46
C LYS A 17 16.93 -3.40 7.13
N ASP A 18 18.24 -3.67 7.13
CA ASP A 18 19.07 -3.71 5.91
C ASP A 18 19.29 -5.14 5.41
N GLU A 19 18.80 -6.15 6.15
CA GLU A 19 19.00 -7.56 5.81
C GLU A 19 18.32 -7.93 4.49
N TRP A 20 17.13 -7.39 4.24
CA TRP A 20 16.42 -7.61 2.97
C TRP A 20 17.18 -7.03 1.77
N GLN A 21 18.08 -6.08 1.96
CA GLN A 21 18.89 -5.53 0.87
C GLN A 21 20.02 -6.48 0.44
N LYS A 22 20.40 -7.44 1.28
CA LYS A 22 21.46 -8.41 0.97
C LYS A 22 21.04 -9.45 -0.07
N VAL A 23 19.74 -9.64 -0.27
CA VAL A 23 19.23 -10.52 -1.33
C VAL A 23 19.15 -9.79 -2.66
N ASP A 24 19.43 -10.51 -3.74
CA ASP A 24 19.49 -9.93 -5.08
C ASP A 24 18.10 -9.50 -5.58
N ARG A 25 17.07 -10.28 -5.25
CA ARG A 25 15.67 -10.00 -5.56
C ARG A 25 14.75 -10.49 -4.45
N ILE A 26 13.63 -9.80 -4.26
CA ILE A 26 12.49 -10.18 -3.43
C ILE A 26 11.29 -10.29 -4.35
N ARG A 27 10.60 -11.43 -4.29
CA ARG A 27 9.44 -11.67 -5.13
C ARG A 27 8.30 -12.10 -4.20
N ILE A 28 7.22 -11.34 -4.18
CA ILE A 28 6.11 -11.49 -3.24
C ILE A 28 4.89 -11.98 -4.02
N LEU A 29 4.44 -13.18 -3.70
CA LEU A 29 3.18 -13.75 -4.17
C LEU A 29 2.15 -13.61 -3.06
N MET A 30 1.19 -12.72 -3.28
CA MET A 30 0.05 -12.52 -2.40
C MET A 30 -1.09 -13.41 -2.84
N GLY A 31 -1.87 -13.89 -1.89
CA GLY A 31 -3.12 -14.56 -2.19
C GLY A 31 -4.16 -14.31 -1.11
N ASP A 32 -5.37 -14.77 -1.35
CA ASP A 32 -6.52 -14.43 -0.51
C ASP A 32 -6.89 -15.56 0.45
N GLU A 33 -7.23 -15.15 1.68
CA GLU A 33 -7.54 -16.05 2.78
C GLU A 33 -9.00 -16.54 2.79
N VAL A 34 -9.89 -15.94 1.99
CA VAL A 34 -11.32 -16.29 2.04
C VAL A 34 -11.79 -16.85 0.71
N SER A 35 -12.33 -18.07 0.75
CA SER A 35 -12.75 -18.83 -0.45
C SER A 35 -13.78 -18.09 -1.31
N LEU A 36 -13.70 -18.32 -2.63
CA LEU A 36 -14.62 -17.89 -3.69
C LEU A 36 -16.11 -18.25 -3.50
N ARG A 37 -16.48 -18.97 -2.43
CA ARG A 37 -17.87 -19.41 -2.18
C ARG A 37 -18.82 -18.30 -1.72
N THR A 38 -18.30 -17.17 -1.20
CA THR A 38 -19.15 -16.01 -0.86
C THR A 38 -19.33 -15.13 -2.11
N LYS A 39 -20.02 -15.68 -3.12
CA LYS A 39 -20.27 -15.15 -4.48
C LYS A 39 -21.06 -13.82 -4.59
N LYS A 40 -20.98 -12.92 -3.61
CA LYS A 40 -21.63 -11.58 -3.66
C LYS A 40 -20.72 -10.39 -3.31
N VAL A 41 -19.41 -10.61 -3.09
CA VAL A 41 -18.42 -9.52 -2.82
C VAL A 41 -17.20 -9.66 -3.75
N PHE A 42 -17.37 -10.26 -4.93
CA PHE A 42 -16.27 -10.71 -5.79
C PHE A 42 -15.97 -9.79 -6.98
N GLU A 43 -16.08 -8.49 -6.76
CA GLU A 43 -15.39 -7.51 -7.59
C GLU A 43 -14.34 -6.86 -6.68
N ASP A 44 -13.08 -7.25 -6.90
CA ASP A 44 -11.86 -6.66 -6.37
C ASP A 44 -11.57 -6.76 -4.86
N ARG A 45 -10.90 -7.85 -4.46
CA ARG A 45 -10.20 -7.95 -3.16
C ARG A 45 -8.80 -7.35 -3.14
N PHE A 46 -8.25 -7.02 -4.30
CA PHE A 46 -7.04 -6.24 -4.40
C PHE A 46 -7.15 -4.89 -3.63
N PRO A 47 -8.27 -4.15 -3.70
CA PRO A 47 -8.59 -3.03 -2.81
C PRO A 47 -8.38 -3.29 -1.31
N ILE A 48 -8.61 -4.50 -0.80
CA ILE A 48 -8.40 -4.82 0.62
C ILE A 48 -6.90 -4.90 0.93
N ALA A 49 -6.13 -5.58 0.09
CA ALA A 49 -4.68 -5.66 0.24
C ALA A 49 -4.02 -4.28 0.07
N GLN A 50 -4.48 -3.50 -0.92
CA GLN A 50 -4.09 -2.12 -1.12
C GLN A 50 -4.40 -1.25 0.10
N LYS A 51 -5.63 -1.32 0.61
CA LYS A 51 -6.05 -0.57 1.79
C LYS A 51 -5.22 -0.96 3.02
N ARG A 52 -4.96 -2.24 3.24
CA ARG A 52 -4.10 -2.68 4.35
C ARG A 52 -2.68 -2.14 4.22
N LEU A 53 -2.12 -2.14 3.01
CA LEU A 53 -0.82 -1.54 2.77
C LEU A 53 -0.85 -0.03 3.08
N ASP A 54 -1.87 0.67 2.58
CA ASP A 54 -2.15 2.08 2.85
C ASP A 54 -2.17 2.39 4.35
N ASP A 55 -3.05 1.68 5.08
CA ASP A 55 -3.26 1.81 6.52
C ASP A 55 -1.95 1.48 7.28
N SER A 56 -1.15 0.51 6.79
CA SER A 56 0.12 0.16 7.41
C SER A 56 1.17 1.27 7.27
N ILE A 57 1.15 2.03 6.17
CA ILE A 57 2.05 3.17 5.96
C ILE A 57 1.61 4.34 6.83
N GLU A 58 0.31 4.62 6.92
CA GLU A 58 -0.22 5.65 7.83
C GLU A 58 0.14 5.33 9.29
N LYS A 59 0.00 4.08 9.72
CA LYS A 59 0.42 3.66 11.07
C LYS A 59 1.92 3.81 11.30
N GLU A 60 2.74 3.60 10.27
CA GLU A 60 4.19 3.81 10.37
C GLU A 60 4.55 5.29 10.55
N LYS A 61 3.79 6.21 9.93
CA LYS A 61 4.00 7.66 10.12
C LYS A 61 3.86 8.09 11.58
N GLU A 62 2.98 7.44 12.35
CA GLU A 62 2.84 7.73 13.80
C GLU A 62 4.14 7.49 14.59
N LYS A 63 5.05 6.66 14.08
CA LYS A 63 6.35 6.35 14.69
C LYS A 63 7.51 7.05 13.99
N ASN A 64 7.37 7.34 12.69
CA ASN A 64 8.39 7.91 11.83
C ASN A 64 7.75 8.90 10.84
N ASP A 65 7.63 10.15 11.26
CA ASP A 65 6.99 11.23 10.50
C ASP A 65 7.52 11.38 9.06
N PHE A 66 8.81 11.07 8.86
CA PHE A 66 9.50 11.24 7.58
C PHE A 66 9.56 9.98 6.73
N LEU A 67 9.07 8.84 7.25
CA LEU A 67 9.14 7.54 6.58
C LEU A 67 10.53 7.26 5.97
N SER A 68 11.61 7.67 6.64
CA SER A 68 12.97 7.83 6.08
C SER A 68 13.55 6.60 5.35
N ARG A 69 13.04 5.39 5.64
CA ARG A 69 13.47 4.12 5.04
C ARG A 69 12.53 3.61 3.95
N VAL A 70 11.34 4.20 3.80
CA VAL A 70 10.36 3.86 2.76
C VAL A 70 10.81 4.29 1.36
N PRO A 71 11.48 5.45 1.14
CA PRO A 71 12.04 5.79 -0.17
C PRO A 71 12.98 4.71 -0.73
N VAL A 72 13.76 4.03 0.12
CA VAL A 72 14.62 2.91 -0.30
C VAL A 72 13.79 1.72 -0.80
N ILE A 73 12.62 1.48 -0.21
CA ILE A 73 11.68 0.45 -0.65
C ILE A 73 11.06 0.84 -2.00
N VAL A 74 10.69 2.11 -2.18
CA VAL A 74 10.20 2.64 -3.46
C VAL A 74 11.22 2.41 -4.58
N GLU A 75 12.48 2.77 -4.36
CA GLU A 75 13.55 2.54 -5.35
C GLU A 75 13.80 1.05 -5.60
N ALA A 76 13.68 0.19 -4.59
CA ALA A 76 13.81 -1.25 -4.76
C ALA A 76 12.66 -1.84 -5.61
N ILE A 77 11.44 -1.33 -5.47
CA ILE A 77 10.32 -1.73 -6.34
C ILE A 77 10.55 -1.19 -7.75
N ARG A 78 10.90 0.09 -7.89
CA ARG A 78 11.13 0.76 -9.18
C ARG A 78 12.27 0.12 -9.99
N SER A 79 13.33 -0.30 -9.34
CA SER A 79 14.49 -0.97 -9.98
C SER A 79 14.26 -2.45 -10.32
N GLY A 80 13.10 -3.02 -9.97
CA GLY A 80 12.83 -4.46 -10.15
C GLY A 80 13.58 -5.35 -9.16
N LYS A 81 14.03 -4.80 -8.02
CA LYS A 81 14.53 -5.62 -6.91
C LYS A 81 13.37 -6.28 -6.15
N ILE A 82 12.24 -5.59 -6.03
CA ILE A 82 11.01 -6.11 -5.41
C ILE A 82 9.93 -6.23 -6.47
N HIS A 83 9.41 -7.45 -6.66
CA HIS A 83 8.30 -7.74 -7.57
C HIS A 83 7.11 -8.33 -6.82
N CYS A 84 5.91 -7.90 -7.16
CA CYS A 84 4.68 -8.32 -6.49
C CYS A 84 3.67 -8.90 -7.49
N ARG A 85 3.14 -10.08 -7.18
CA ARG A 85 2.01 -10.69 -7.90
C ARG A 85 0.89 -11.08 -6.94
N VAL A 86 -0.33 -11.20 -7.47
CA VAL A 86 -1.50 -11.72 -6.74
C VAL A 86 -2.04 -12.95 -7.43
N TYR A 87 -2.18 -14.05 -6.72
CA TYR A 87 -2.84 -15.27 -7.18
C TYR A 87 -4.34 -15.23 -6.85
N ARG A 88 -5.20 -15.38 -7.87
CA ARG A 88 -6.67 -15.21 -7.71
C ARG A 88 -7.52 -16.46 -7.91
N LYS A 89 -6.97 -17.54 -8.46
CA LYS A 89 -7.75 -18.72 -8.85
C LYS A 89 -8.35 -19.47 -7.66
N ASP A 90 -7.56 -19.70 -6.62
CA ASP A 90 -7.94 -20.50 -5.46
C ASP A 90 -7.52 -19.84 -4.16
N LYS A 91 -8.08 -20.37 -3.07
CA LYS A 91 -7.72 -20.01 -1.70
C LYS A 91 -6.22 -20.22 -1.48
N PHE A 92 -5.48 -19.16 -1.17
CA PHE A 92 -4.03 -19.18 -1.04
C PHE A 92 -3.61 -18.58 0.31
N HIS A 93 -3.26 -19.46 1.26
CA HIS A 93 -2.85 -19.10 2.63
C HIS A 93 -1.40 -19.43 2.92
N ALA A 94 -0.62 -19.69 1.88
CA ALA A 94 0.77 -20.03 2.06
C ALA A 94 1.48 -18.88 2.79
N LYS A 95 2.33 -19.25 3.73
CA LYS A 95 3.18 -18.37 4.53
C LYS A 95 4.55 -19.01 4.49
N ALA A 96 5.28 -18.65 3.46
CA ALA A 96 6.55 -19.28 3.14
C ALA A 96 7.55 -18.21 2.69
N TYR A 97 8.77 -18.33 3.20
CA TYR A 97 9.90 -17.48 2.88
C TYR A 97 11.02 -18.37 2.37
N ILE A 98 11.25 -18.36 1.06
CA ILE A 98 12.25 -19.20 0.42
C ILE A 98 13.43 -18.32 0.01
N THR A 99 14.61 -18.68 0.48
CA THR A 99 15.87 -18.02 0.15
C THR A 99 16.75 -18.95 -0.66
N HIS A 100 17.42 -18.38 -1.65
CA HIS A 100 18.30 -19.11 -2.55
C HIS A 100 19.72 -18.67 -2.30
N ALA A 101 20.59 -19.63 -1.98
CA ALA A 101 22.01 -19.34 -1.90
C ALA A 101 22.57 -19.04 -3.29
N ARG A 102 23.50 -18.08 -3.37
CA ARG A 102 24.23 -17.77 -4.62
C ARG A 102 25.06 -18.97 -5.09
N GLN A 103 25.56 -19.77 -4.15
CA GLN A 103 26.28 -21.02 -4.45
C GLN A 103 25.32 -22.21 -4.45
N ARG A 104 25.22 -22.89 -5.60
CA ARG A 104 24.35 -24.06 -5.78
C ARG A 104 24.60 -25.19 -4.77
N MET A 105 25.82 -25.31 -4.22
CA MET A 105 26.15 -26.35 -3.24
C MET A 105 25.52 -26.13 -1.85
N ILE A 106 25.22 -24.89 -1.48
CA ILE A 106 24.59 -24.57 -0.17
C ILE A 106 23.09 -24.90 -0.20
N GLY A 107 22.48 -24.91 -1.38
CA GLY A 107 21.05 -25.19 -1.56
C GLY A 107 20.14 -24.04 -1.11
N SER A 108 18.84 -24.22 -1.31
CA SER A 108 17.82 -23.27 -0.85
C SER A 108 17.41 -23.56 0.59
N MET A 109 16.93 -22.54 1.29
CA MET A 109 16.32 -22.66 2.61
C MET A 109 14.91 -22.08 2.57
N ALA A 110 13.97 -22.71 3.26
CA ALA A 110 12.61 -22.21 3.40
C ALA A 110 12.25 -22.10 4.88
N LEU A 111 11.64 -20.97 5.25
CA LEU A 111 10.89 -20.82 6.50
C LEU A 111 9.41 -20.92 6.15
N VAL A 112 8.69 -21.86 6.75
CA VAL A 112 7.26 -22.10 6.47
C VAL A 112 6.51 -22.19 7.80
N GLY A 113 5.34 -21.58 7.89
CA GLY A 113 4.56 -21.62 9.13
C GLY A 113 3.33 -20.74 9.13
N SER A 114 3.07 -20.09 10.27
CA SER A 114 1.88 -19.26 10.49
C SER A 114 2.13 -17.74 10.38
N SER A 115 3.39 -17.31 10.21
CA SER A 115 3.77 -15.90 10.07
C SER A 115 3.42 -15.30 8.70
N ASN A 116 2.45 -14.38 8.64
CA ASN A 116 2.26 -13.51 7.46
C ASN A 116 3.40 -12.48 7.33
N PHE A 117 3.56 -11.91 6.14
CA PHE A 117 4.61 -10.92 5.88
C PHE A 117 4.17 -9.51 6.31
N THR A 118 3.88 -9.40 7.60
CA THR A 118 3.42 -8.21 8.33
C THR A 118 4.34 -7.92 9.50
N TYR A 119 4.28 -6.72 10.08
CA TYR A 119 5.10 -6.41 11.26
C TYR A 119 4.77 -7.36 12.43
N HIS A 120 3.48 -7.53 12.71
CA HIS A 120 3.00 -8.41 13.79
C HIS A 120 3.40 -9.87 13.57
N GLY A 121 3.24 -10.40 12.35
CA GLY A 121 3.58 -11.79 12.03
C GLY A 121 5.09 -12.11 12.09
N MET A 122 5.94 -11.08 12.01
CA MET A 122 7.39 -11.23 12.05
C MET A 122 7.99 -10.98 13.44
N ILE A 123 7.35 -10.15 14.29
CA ILE A 123 7.95 -9.65 15.53
C ILE A 123 7.10 -9.90 16.78
N GLU A 124 5.78 -9.70 16.74
CA GLU A 124 4.96 -9.63 17.96
C GLU A 124 4.14 -10.89 18.23
N ASN A 125 3.59 -11.51 17.19
CA ASN A 125 2.72 -12.67 17.35
C ASN A 125 3.51 -13.90 17.81
N ILE A 126 2.83 -14.77 18.57
CA ILE A 126 3.32 -16.12 18.82
C ILE A 126 3.02 -16.94 17.56
N GLU A 127 4.06 -17.24 16.79
CA GLU A 127 3.95 -17.92 15.51
C GLU A 127 4.71 -19.25 15.53
N LEU A 128 4.16 -20.26 14.86
CA LEU A 128 4.80 -21.55 14.69
C LEU A 128 5.43 -21.60 13.29
N ASN A 129 6.76 -21.62 13.24
CA ASN A 129 7.50 -21.72 11.99
C ASN A 129 8.52 -22.85 12.04
N ILE A 130 8.73 -23.50 10.90
CA ILE A 130 9.76 -24.51 10.70
C ILE A 130 10.72 -24.07 9.61
N GLN A 131 12.00 -24.36 9.79
CA GLN A 131 13.03 -24.15 8.78
C GLN A 131 13.32 -25.48 8.08
N ILE A 132 13.27 -25.47 6.75
CA ILE A 132 13.52 -26.60 5.86
C ILE A 132 14.69 -26.22 4.95
N SER A 133 15.54 -27.20 4.61
CA SER A 133 16.71 -26.98 3.74
C SER A 133 16.91 -28.12 2.75
N GLY A 134 17.72 -27.88 1.72
CA GLY A 134 18.08 -28.88 0.73
C GLY A 134 16.97 -29.15 -0.29
N ARG A 135 16.94 -30.37 -0.85
CA ARG A 135 16.05 -30.72 -1.99
C ARG A 135 14.55 -30.57 -1.70
N GLN A 136 14.15 -30.71 -0.44
CA GLN A 136 12.74 -30.57 -0.02
C GLN A 136 12.18 -29.18 -0.31
N VAL A 137 13.05 -28.17 -0.33
CA VAL A 137 12.67 -26.78 -0.67
C VAL A 137 12.19 -26.67 -2.11
N ASN A 138 12.65 -27.52 -3.04
CA ASN A 138 12.19 -27.47 -4.43
C ASN A 138 10.71 -27.86 -4.57
N ALA A 139 10.24 -28.83 -3.79
CA ALA A 139 8.83 -29.21 -3.78
C ALA A 139 7.94 -28.09 -3.21
N LEU A 140 8.44 -27.39 -2.17
CA LEU A 140 7.76 -26.22 -1.62
C LEU A 140 7.75 -25.05 -2.62
N GLN A 141 8.88 -24.80 -3.28
CA GLN A 141 9.01 -23.82 -4.35
C GLN A 141 7.96 -24.08 -5.43
N GLU A 142 7.85 -25.32 -5.91
CA GLU A 142 6.91 -25.70 -6.95
C GLU A 142 5.46 -25.54 -6.50
N ALA A 143 5.14 -26.00 -5.29
CA ALA A 143 3.81 -25.85 -4.71
C ALA A 143 3.39 -24.38 -4.58
N VAL A 144 4.31 -23.49 -4.21
CA VAL A 144 4.04 -22.06 -4.04
C VAL A 144 4.03 -21.33 -5.39
N THR A 145 5.11 -21.45 -6.14
CA THR A 145 5.43 -20.61 -7.30
C THR A 145 4.96 -21.22 -8.63
N GLY A 146 4.59 -22.50 -8.65
CA GLY A 146 4.34 -23.25 -9.88
C GLY A 146 5.61 -23.80 -10.55
N SER A 147 6.80 -23.45 -10.04
CA SER A 147 8.09 -23.83 -10.61
C SER A 147 9.01 -24.46 -9.56
N PRO A 148 9.78 -25.52 -9.88
CA PRO A 148 10.80 -26.05 -8.97
C PRO A 148 12.06 -25.17 -8.89
N GLN A 149 12.18 -24.15 -9.74
CA GLN A 149 13.32 -23.23 -9.78
C GLN A 149 12.87 -21.77 -9.64
N PRO A 150 13.73 -20.88 -9.13
CA PRO A 150 13.42 -19.46 -9.08
C PRO A 150 13.46 -18.82 -10.48
N GLY A 151 12.31 -18.37 -10.99
CA GLY A 151 12.17 -17.58 -12.21
C GLY A 151 12.53 -16.10 -12.04
N PRO A 152 12.44 -15.28 -13.10
CA PRO A 152 12.65 -13.83 -12.99
C PRO A 152 11.67 -13.17 -12.01
N ASP A 153 10.41 -13.62 -12.03
CA ASP A 153 9.30 -13.22 -11.16
C ASP A 153 8.70 -14.43 -10.45
N ILE A 154 8.10 -14.23 -9.26
CA ILE A 154 7.42 -15.30 -8.54
C ILE A 154 6.06 -15.58 -9.15
N GLY A 155 5.72 -16.85 -9.41
CA GLY A 155 4.40 -17.19 -9.93
C GLY A 155 4.18 -16.82 -11.40
N SER A 156 5.21 -16.39 -12.15
CA SER A 156 5.08 -16.14 -13.60
C SER A 156 4.68 -17.39 -14.39
N GLU A 157 4.98 -18.57 -13.84
CA GLU A 157 4.57 -19.86 -14.40
C GLU A 157 3.12 -20.24 -14.01
N ARG A 158 2.45 -19.42 -13.18
CA ARG A 158 1.02 -19.52 -12.90
C ARG A 158 0.29 -18.51 -13.77
N GLU A 159 -0.48 -19.00 -14.73
CA GLU A 159 -1.35 -18.17 -15.58
C GLU A 159 -2.31 -17.29 -14.74
N ASP A 160 -2.69 -17.76 -13.54
CA ASP A 160 -3.63 -17.07 -12.66
C ASP A 160 -2.97 -16.14 -11.62
N ALA A 161 -1.66 -15.88 -11.74
CA ALA A 161 -0.96 -14.88 -10.94
C ALA A 161 -0.81 -13.59 -11.74
N GLU A 162 -1.48 -12.52 -11.32
CA GLU A 162 -1.46 -11.21 -11.97
C GLU A 162 -0.32 -10.34 -11.41
N GLU A 163 0.31 -9.54 -12.25
CA GLU A 163 1.27 -8.54 -11.79
C GLU A 163 0.55 -7.39 -11.09
N VAL A 164 1.05 -7.01 -9.91
CA VAL A 164 0.52 -5.87 -9.14
C VAL A 164 1.62 -4.92 -8.65
N THR A 165 2.86 -5.12 -9.11
CA THR A 165 4.00 -4.26 -8.74
C THR A 165 3.72 -2.77 -8.99
N PRO A 166 3.16 -2.35 -10.16
CA PRO A 166 2.85 -0.94 -10.41
C PRO A 166 1.83 -0.35 -9.43
N GLU A 167 0.80 -1.12 -9.08
CA GLU A 167 -0.25 -0.73 -8.16
C GLU A 167 0.29 -0.53 -6.73
N ILE A 168 1.15 -1.45 -6.28
CA ILE A 168 1.82 -1.38 -4.98
C ILE A 168 2.77 -0.18 -4.94
N LEU A 169 3.53 0.04 -6.02
CA LEU A 169 4.41 1.20 -6.15
C LEU A 169 3.62 2.52 -6.03
N ARG A 170 2.50 2.66 -6.77
CA ARG A 170 1.66 3.85 -6.74
C ARG A 170 1.15 4.18 -5.33
N ILE A 171 0.80 3.16 -4.54
CA ILE A 171 0.37 3.35 -3.14
C ILE A 171 1.52 3.92 -2.33
N ILE A 172 2.67 3.25 -2.31
CA ILE A 172 3.80 3.66 -1.47
C ILE A 172 4.36 5.03 -1.89
N GLU A 173 4.45 5.30 -3.19
CA GLU A 173 4.90 6.59 -3.73
C GLU A 173 4.00 7.76 -3.30
N ARG A 174 2.68 7.55 -3.22
CA ARG A 174 1.75 8.57 -2.76
C ARG A 174 2.07 9.05 -1.33
N HIS A 175 2.53 8.16 -0.46
CA HIS A 175 2.88 8.51 0.93
C HIS A 175 4.29 9.09 1.08
N THR A 176 5.16 8.92 0.09
CA THR A 176 6.56 9.38 0.12
C THR A 176 6.82 10.57 -0.79
N ARG A 177 5.78 11.08 -1.47
CA ARG A 177 5.88 12.25 -2.34
C ARG A 177 6.20 13.49 -1.52
N GLU A 178 7.33 14.11 -1.85
CA GLU A 178 7.68 15.44 -1.35
C GLU A 178 6.85 16.50 -2.10
N TYR A 179 6.23 17.40 -1.34
CA TYR A 179 5.53 18.56 -1.87
C TYR A 179 6.34 19.81 -1.60
N LEU A 180 6.39 20.74 -2.55
CA LEU A 180 7.05 22.03 -2.31
C LEU A 180 6.28 22.79 -1.24
N SER A 181 6.99 23.58 -0.42
CA SER A 181 6.35 24.43 0.59
C SER A 181 5.29 25.35 -0.03
N TYR A 182 5.50 25.79 -1.28
CA TYR A 182 4.53 26.53 -2.07
C TYR A 182 3.25 25.72 -2.35
N ASP A 183 3.36 24.45 -2.75
CA ASP A 183 2.19 23.60 -3.05
C ASP A 183 1.36 23.34 -1.79
N ILE A 184 2.04 23.09 -0.67
CA ILE A 184 1.40 22.94 0.63
C ILE A 184 0.66 24.23 1.00
N TYR A 185 1.33 25.38 0.91
CA TYR A 185 0.74 26.67 1.20
C TYR A 185 -0.48 26.97 0.31
N ALA A 186 -0.36 26.78 -1.00
CA ALA A 186 -1.44 26.98 -1.96
C ALA A 186 -2.61 26.04 -1.69
N LYS A 187 -2.36 24.77 -1.37
CA LYS A 187 -3.39 23.80 -1.00
C LYS A 187 -4.07 24.16 0.32
N SER A 188 -3.32 24.62 1.32
CA SER A 188 -3.87 25.12 2.58
C SER A 188 -4.77 26.33 2.37
N LEU A 189 -4.34 27.31 1.55
CA LEU A 189 -5.18 28.45 1.19
C LEU A 189 -6.43 28.00 0.43
N MET A 190 -6.29 27.11 -0.55
CA MET A 190 -7.42 26.61 -1.31
C MET A 190 -8.44 25.92 -0.41
N GLU A 191 -8.01 25.05 0.51
CA GLU A 191 -8.92 24.39 1.47
C GLU A 191 -9.51 25.37 2.48
N PHE A 192 -8.74 26.36 2.95
CA PHE A 192 -9.25 27.45 3.78
C PHE A 192 -10.36 28.21 3.06
N PHE A 193 -10.16 28.61 1.80
CA PHE A 193 -11.14 29.34 1.00
C PHE A 193 -12.24 28.47 0.37
N ARG A 194 -12.11 27.14 0.36
CA ARG A 194 -13.10 26.22 -0.22
C ARG A 194 -14.49 26.31 0.44
N GLY A 195 -14.55 26.84 1.66
CA GLY A 195 -15.78 27.19 2.37
C GLY A 195 -15.92 28.70 2.66
N HIS A 196 -14.97 29.51 2.21
CA HIS A 196 -14.95 30.98 2.33
C HIS A 196 -14.84 31.62 0.95
N GLU A 197 -15.64 31.17 -0.02
CA GLU A 197 -16.11 32.16 -1.00
C GLU A 197 -16.85 33.18 -0.16
N MET A 198 -16.30 34.40 -0.03
CA MET A 198 -17.01 35.49 0.63
C MET A 198 -18.38 35.56 -0.01
N THR A 199 -19.39 35.10 0.74
CA THR A 199 -20.76 35.24 0.26
C THR A 199 -21.02 36.74 0.15
N VAL A 200 -21.80 37.16 -0.84
CA VAL A 200 -22.16 38.58 -0.99
C VAL A 200 -22.66 39.13 0.36
N SER A 201 -23.38 38.31 1.12
CA SER A 201 -23.79 38.50 2.51
C SER A 201 -22.64 38.84 3.47
N GLU A 202 -21.54 38.08 3.50
CA GLU A 202 -20.42 38.37 4.42
C GLU A 202 -19.75 39.71 4.12
N TRP A 203 -19.60 40.07 2.84
CA TRP A 203 -19.12 41.39 2.44
C TRP A 203 -20.12 42.50 2.83
N GLU A 204 -21.40 42.30 2.58
CA GLU A 204 -22.49 43.22 2.92
C GLU A 204 -22.53 43.52 4.43
N TYR A 205 -22.41 42.51 5.28
CA TYR A 205 -22.47 42.70 6.73
C TYR A 205 -21.16 43.26 7.31
N GLN A 206 -20.00 42.81 6.82
CA GLN A 206 -18.71 43.14 7.45
C GLN A 206 -18.01 44.35 6.84
N GLN A 207 -18.19 44.62 5.55
CA GLN A 207 -17.41 45.63 4.82
C GLN A 207 -18.26 46.73 4.16
N SER A 208 -19.55 46.50 3.86
CA SER A 208 -20.37 47.53 3.21
C SER A 208 -20.80 48.63 4.16
N GLU A 209 -20.28 49.84 3.94
CA GLU A 209 -20.72 51.06 4.62
C GLU A 209 -22.19 51.38 4.33
N MET A 210 -22.68 51.04 3.13
CA MET A 210 -24.05 51.34 2.70
C MET A 210 -25.06 50.31 3.20
N TYR A 211 -24.74 49.01 3.19
CA TYR A 211 -25.69 47.95 3.56
C TYR A 211 -26.17 48.09 5.01
N ARG A 212 -25.30 48.58 5.89
CA ARG A 212 -25.62 48.90 7.29
C ARG A 212 -26.64 50.04 7.44
N LEU A 213 -26.65 50.98 6.50
CA LEU A 213 -27.55 52.14 6.48
C LEU A 213 -28.90 51.84 5.84
N LEU A 214 -29.00 50.79 5.02
CA LEU A 214 -30.26 50.38 4.41
C LEU A 214 -31.23 49.83 5.46
N ASP A 215 -32.50 50.20 5.33
CA ASP A 215 -33.58 49.56 6.08
C ASP A 215 -33.89 48.14 5.55
N GLN A 216 -34.71 47.38 6.29
CA GLN A 216 -35.01 46.00 5.93
C GLN A 216 -35.68 45.89 4.55
N TYR A 217 -36.58 46.82 4.19
CA TYR A 217 -37.28 46.80 2.91
C TYR A 217 -36.33 47.05 1.72
N GLN A 218 -35.36 47.95 1.90
CA GLN A 218 -34.32 48.24 0.91
C GLN A 218 -33.34 47.07 0.74
N ARG A 219 -32.98 46.39 1.84
CA ARG A 219 -32.15 45.17 1.78
C ARG A 219 -32.87 44.06 1.03
N ASP A 220 -34.15 43.84 1.34
CA ASP A 220 -34.97 42.81 0.69
C ASP A 220 -35.08 43.08 -0.83
N GLY A 221 -35.25 44.34 -1.23
CA GLY A 221 -35.29 44.75 -2.65
C GLY A 221 -33.95 44.55 -3.38
N TYR A 222 -32.82 44.86 -2.72
CA TYR A 222 -31.49 44.62 -3.25
C TYR A 222 -31.22 43.11 -3.46
N HIS A 223 -31.58 42.27 -2.47
CA HIS A 223 -31.43 40.82 -2.56
C HIS A 223 -32.32 40.21 -3.65
N ALA A 224 -33.53 40.71 -3.82
CA ALA A 224 -34.42 40.29 -4.90
C ALA A 224 -33.84 40.59 -6.29
N LEU A 225 -33.10 41.70 -6.45
CA LEU A 225 -32.41 42.05 -7.69
C LEU A 225 -31.18 41.16 -7.95
N MET A 226 -30.41 40.85 -6.90
CA MET A 226 -29.24 39.98 -7.01
C MET A 226 -29.60 38.54 -7.41
N GLN A 227 -30.80 38.06 -7.08
CA GLN A 227 -31.29 36.73 -7.48
C GLN A 227 -31.74 36.64 -8.95
N LEU A 228 -31.83 37.77 -9.66
CA LEU A 228 -32.24 37.84 -11.07
C LEU A 228 -31.04 37.89 -12.04
N CYS A 229 -29.80 37.94 -11.53
CA CYS A 229 -28.54 37.96 -12.28
C CYS A 229 -27.80 36.63 -12.10
#